data_AF-A0AA94Y0N9-F1
#
_entry.id   AF-A0AA94Y0N9-F1
#
_cell.length_a   1.000
_cell.length_b   1.000
_cell.length_c   1.000
_cell.angle_alpha   90.00
_cell.angle_beta   90.00
_cell.angle_gamma   90.00
#
_symmetry.space_group_name_H-M   'P 1'
#
loop_
_entity.id
_entity.type
_entity.pdbx_description
1 polymer ?
#
loop_
_entity_poly.entity_id
_entity_poly.type
_entity_poly.pdbx_seq_one_letter_code
_entity_poly.pdbx_strand_id
1 'polypeptide(L)'
;MITKKKDSPDCVFPVGDYETMKSSFKVLGKKCDCNVNITPHIGRHTFAVLAILKGMPLETLQKVLGHKSILSTQVYAELINPKVGEDTDRMCDKIGSVYRLAN
;
A
#
# COMPACT_ATOMS: atom_id res chain seq x y z
N MET A 1 -17.06 27.98 -15.51
CA MET A 1 -18.02 26.89 -15.79
C MET A 1 -18.23 26.12 -14.49
N ILE A 2 -19.45 26.13 -13.96
CA ILE A 2 -19.78 25.46 -12.69
C ILE A 2 -19.92 23.96 -13.00
N THR A 3 -18.97 23.15 -12.56
CA THR A 3 -19.07 21.68 -12.63
C THR A 3 -20.20 21.25 -11.70
N LYS A 4 -21.35 20.86 -12.28
CA LYS A 4 -22.50 20.39 -11.49
C LYS A 4 -22.06 19.18 -10.66
N LYS A 5 -22.12 19.32 -9.33
CA LYS A 5 -21.89 18.22 -8.39
C LYS A 5 -22.92 17.11 -8.62
N LYS A 6 -22.47 15.88 -8.51
CA LYS A 6 -23.37 14.73 -8.38
C LYS A 6 -23.82 14.70 -6.92
N ASP A 7 -24.86 15.47 -6.59
CA ASP A 7 -25.52 15.43 -5.28
C ASP A 7 -26.32 14.12 -5.17
N SER A 8 -25.59 13.00 -5.09
CA SER A 8 -26.16 11.71 -4.71
C SER A 8 -26.25 11.69 -3.19
N PRO A 9 -27.38 11.22 -2.61
CA PRO A 9 -27.50 11.05 -1.17
C PRO A 9 -26.49 10.04 -0.59
N ASP A 10 -25.85 9.23 -1.44
CA ASP A 10 -24.84 8.22 -1.08
C ASP A 10 -23.41 8.77 -1.10
N CYS A 11 -23.24 10.07 -1.37
CA CYS A 11 -21.93 10.71 -1.36
C CYS A 11 -21.39 10.79 0.08
N VAL A 12 -20.40 9.94 0.39
CA VAL A 12 -19.79 9.89 1.73
C VAL A 12 -18.99 11.16 2.05
N PHE A 13 -18.36 11.79 1.05
CA PHE A 13 -17.53 12.98 1.25
C PHE A 13 -17.90 14.10 0.28
N PRO A 14 -18.10 15.35 0.75
CA PRO A 14 -18.45 16.49 -0.10
C PRO A 14 -17.22 17.06 -0.84
N VAL A 15 -16.53 16.23 -1.62
CA VAL A 15 -15.30 16.60 -2.33
C VAL A 15 -15.57 17.20 -3.72
N GLY A 16 -14.59 17.97 -4.21
CA GLY A 16 -14.59 18.48 -5.58
C GLY A 16 -14.32 17.40 -6.63
N ASP A 17 -14.16 17.81 -7.88
CA ASP A 17 -13.81 16.89 -8.96
C ASP A 17 -12.38 16.33 -8.83
N TYR A 18 -12.06 15.36 -9.69
CA TYR A 18 -10.75 14.73 -9.73
C TYR A 18 -9.60 15.74 -9.99
N GLU A 19 -9.84 16.79 -10.76
CA GLU A 19 -8.84 17.84 -11.05
C GLU A 19 -8.49 18.67 -9.81
N THR A 20 -9.50 18.97 -9.00
CA THR A 20 -9.35 19.66 -7.71
C THR A 20 -8.49 18.83 -6.75
N MET A 21 -8.77 17.53 -6.66
CA MET A 21 -7.97 16.60 -5.87
C MET A 21 -6.52 16.50 -6.39
N LYS A 22 -6.33 16.38 -7.71
CA LYS A 22 -4.99 16.36 -8.33
C LYS A 22 -4.20 17.63 -8.02
N SER A 23 -4.83 18.80 -8.10
CA SER A 23 -4.19 20.08 -7.75
C SER A 23 -3.73 20.11 -6.30
N SER A 24 -4.56 19.57 -5.40
CA SER A 24 -4.21 19.43 -3.98
C SER A 24 -3.00 18.51 -3.78
N PHE A 25 -2.93 17.37 -4.46
CA PHE A 25 -1.76 16.48 -4.40
C PHE A 25 -0.50 17.11 -4.97
N LYS A 26 -0.58 17.94 -6.01
CA LYS A 26 0.58 18.69 -6.51
C LYS A 26 1.15 19.65 -5.46
N VAL A 27 0.26 20.34 -4.73
CA VAL A 27 0.69 21.24 -3.64
C VAL A 27 1.36 20.44 -2.52
N LEU A 28 0.77 19.32 -2.12
CA LEU A 28 1.35 18.44 -1.10
C LEU A 28 2.71 17.87 -1.54
N GLY A 29 2.84 17.41 -2.79
CA GLY A 29 4.09 16.88 -3.32
C GLY A 29 5.22 17.91 -3.29
N LYS A 30 4.91 19.18 -3.62
CA LYS A 30 5.88 20.28 -3.49
C LYS A 30 6.26 20.59 -2.06
N LYS A 31 5.32 20.53 -1.12
CA LYS A 31 5.58 20.82 0.30
C LYS A 31 6.41 19.74 0.99
N CYS A 32 6.29 18.50 0.54
CA CYS A 32 7.00 17.35 1.09
C CYS A 32 8.24 16.96 0.26
N ASP A 33 8.69 17.81 -0.66
CA ASP A 33 9.81 17.56 -1.59
C ASP A 33 9.77 16.18 -2.25
N CYS A 34 8.57 15.75 -2.63
CA CYS A 34 8.36 14.46 -3.28
C CYS A 34 8.78 14.53 -4.75
N ASN A 35 9.75 13.68 -5.13
CA ASN A 35 10.26 13.62 -6.50
C ASN A 35 9.35 12.87 -7.49
N VAL A 36 8.17 12.42 -7.02
CA VAL A 36 7.19 11.66 -7.81
C VAL A 36 5.85 12.38 -7.85
N ASN A 37 5.12 12.24 -8.95
CA ASN A 37 3.79 12.81 -9.08
C ASN A 37 2.78 12.04 -8.19
N ILE A 38 2.36 12.66 -7.09
CA ILE A 38 1.43 12.06 -6.12
C ILE A 38 0.04 11.95 -6.73
N THR A 39 -0.53 10.74 -6.69
CA THR A 39 -1.90 10.44 -7.10
C THR A 39 -2.53 9.44 -6.13
N PRO A 40 -3.87 9.29 -6.09
CA PRO A 40 -4.51 8.25 -5.30
C PRO A 40 -3.98 6.84 -5.62
N HIS A 41 -3.64 6.60 -6.89
CA HIS A 41 -3.10 5.31 -7.31
C HIS A 41 -1.74 5.02 -6.67
N ILE A 42 -0.86 6.02 -6.57
CA ILE A 42 0.42 5.88 -5.85
C ILE A 42 0.15 5.61 -4.37
N GLY A 43 -0.80 6.29 -3.74
CA GLY A 43 -1.20 5.99 -2.36
C GLY A 43 -1.62 4.53 -2.14
N ARG A 44 -2.38 3.96 -3.09
CA ARG A 44 -2.75 2.53 -3.07
C ARG A 44 -1.53 1.61 -3.17
N HIS A 45 -0.59 1.93 -4.07
CA HIS A 45 0.67 1.17 -4.20
C HIS A 45 1.51 1.24 -2.92
N THR A 46 1.66 2.44 -2.34
CA THR A 46 2.36 2.65 -1.07
C THR A 46 1.73 1.86 0.07
N PHE A 47 0.40 1.89 0.19
CA PHE A 47 -0.32 1.08 1.20
C PHE A 47 -0.04 -0.41 1.03
N ALA A 48 -0.12 -0.92 -0.20
CA ALA A 48 0.09 -2.34 -0.49
C ALA A 48 1.48 -2.82 -0.07
N VAL A 49 2.52 -2.08 -0.45
CA VAL A 49 3.91 -2.37 -0.04
C VAL A 49 4.05 -2.29 1.47
N LEU A 50 3.57 -1.22 2.12
CA LEU A 50 3.65 -1.07 3.58
C LEU A 50 2.94 -2.21 4.33
N ALA A 51 1.77 -2.65 3.85
CA ALA A 51 1.03 -3.75 4.46
C ALA A 51 1.83 -5.07 4.43
N ILE A 52 2.43 -5.41 3.28
CA ILE A 52 3.30 -6.58 3.18
C ILE A 52 4.53 -6.42 4.07
N LEU A 53 5.16 -5.25 4.07
CA LEU A 53 6.33 -4.97 4.93
C LEU A 53 6.02 -5.11 6.42
N LYS A 54 4.75 -4.97 6.82
CA LYS A 54 4.26 -5.17 8.20
C LYS A 54 3.75 -6.59 8.46
N GLY A 55 3.91 -7.51 7.51
CA GLY A 55 3.59 -8.93 7.65
C GLY A 55 2.16 -9.30 7.26
N MET A 56 1.45 -8.44 6.52
CA MET A 56 0.15 -8.82 5.96
C MET A 56 0.33 -9.92 4.89
N PRO A 57 -0.37 -11.06 4.99
CA PRO A 57 -0.35 -12.10 3.95
C PRO A 57 -0.85 -11.58 2.61
N LEU A 58 -0.31 -12.09 1.51
CA LEU A 58 -0.62 -11.62 0.16
C LEU A 58 -2.09 -11.83 -0.21
N GLU A 59 -2.71 -12.92 0.23
CA GLU A 59 -4.11 -13.24 0.01
C GLU A 59 -5.03 -12.27 0.75
N THR A 60 -4.64 -11.88 1.97
CA THR A 60 -5.35 -10.86 2.75
C THR A 60 -5.25 -9.52 2.05
N LEU A 61 -4.06 -9.12 1.62
CA LEU A 61 -3.86 -7.88 0.88
C LEU A 61 -4.69 -7.85 -0.41
N GLN A 62 -4.73 -8.94 -1.17
CA GLN A 62 -5.55 -9.06 -2.38
C GLN A 62 -7.02 -8.72 -2.07
N LYS A 63 -7.58 -9.28 -0.98
CA LYS A 63 -8.96 -9.02 -0.55
C LYS A 63 -9.15 -7.56 -0.12
N VAL A 64 -8.22 -7.00 0.66
CA VAL A 64 -8.27 -5.59 1.11
C VAL A 64 -8.23 -4.62 -0.08
N LEU A 65 -7.41 -4.92 -1.09
CA LEU A 65 -7.33 -4.11 -2.31
C LEU A 65 -8.52 -4.34 -3.25
N GLY A 66 -9.32 -5.39 -3.03
CA GLY A 66 -10.40 -5.77 -3.95
C GLY A 66 -9.89 -6.25 -5.32
N HIS A 67 -8.71 -6.87 -5.35
CA HIS A 67 -8.17 -7.44 -6.58
C HIS A 67 -8.89 -8.74 -6.93
N LYS A 68 -9.26 -8.88 -8.21
CA LYS A 68 -9.89 -10.11 -8.73
C LYS A 68 -8.92 -11.27 -8.89
N SER A 69 -7.63 -10.98 -9.04
CA SER A 69 -6.57 -11.97 -9.27
C SER A 69 -5.42 -11.73 -8.32
N ILE A 70 -4.83 -12.82 -7.83
CA ILE A 70 -3.64 -12.77 -6.98
C ILE A 70 -2.44 -12.21 -7.76
N LEU A 71 -2.40 -12.43 -9.08
CA LEU A 71 -1.33 -11.97 -9.97
C LEU A 71 -1.13 -10.45 -9.90
N SER A 72 -2.23 -9.67 -9.84
CA SER A 72 -2.13 -8.20 -9.74
C SER A 72 -1.65 -7.72 -8.37
N THR A 73 -1.59 -8.62 -7.38
CA THR A 73 -1.07 -8.34 -6.03
C THR A 73 0.38 -8.80 -5.87
N GLN A 74 0.80 -9.84 -6.61
CA GLN A 74 2.16 -10.41 -6.57
C GLN A 74 3.24 -9.39 -6.94
N VAL A 75 2.94 -8.43 -7.82
CA VAL A 75 3.85 -7.33 -8.18
C VAL A 75 4.38 -6.56 -6.96
N TYR A 76 3.63 -6.52 -5.84
CA TYR A 76 4.08 -5.88 -4.61
C TYR A 76 5.06 -6.75 -3.81
N ALA A 77 4.91 -8.07 -3.85
CA ALA A 77 5.80 -9.00 -3.16
C ALA A 77 7.17 -9.07 -3.86
N GLU A 78 7.19 -9.07 -5.19
CA GLU A 78 8.42 -9.04 -5.99
C GLU A 78 9.28 -7.80 -5.71
N LEU A 79 8.63 -6.66 -5.42
CA LEU A 79 9.31 -5.42 -5.06
C LEU A 79 10.06 -5.50 -3.71
N ILE A 80 9.68 -6.46 -2.85
CA ILE A 80 10.13 -6.61 -1.46
C ILE A 80 11.14 -7.78 -1.33
N ASN A 81 11.55 -8.39 -2.45
CA ASN A 81 12.48 -9.53 -2.50
C ASN A 81 13.72 -9.46 -1.57
N PRO A 82 14.38 -8.31 -1.30
CA PRO A 82 15.49 -8.25 -0.35
C PRO A 82 15.11 -8.57 1.11
N LYS A 83 13.83 -8.57 1.50
CA LYS A 83 13.38 -8.97 2.85
C LYS A 83 13.31 -10.47 3.10
N VAL A 84 13.39 -11.29 2.06
CA VAL A 84 13.34 -12.75 2.23
C VAL A 84 14.48 -13.22 3.14
N GLY A 85 15.67 -12.61 3.01
CA GLY A 85 16.82 -12.90 3.88
C GLY A 85 16.56 -12.55 5.35
N GLU A 86 16.06 -11.34 5.63
CA GLU A 86 15.74 -10.92 7.00
C GLU A 86 14.68 -11.81 7.66
N ASP A 87 13.64 -12.20 6.93
CA ASP A 87 12.58 -13.05 7.47
C ASP A 87 13.10 -14.49 7.71
N THR A 88 13.97 -15.02 6.85
CA THR A 88 14.62 -16.32 7.08
C THR A 88 15.56 -16.27 8.28
N ASP A 89 16.35 -15.21 8.42
CA ASP A 89 17.26 -15.03 9.54
C ASP A 89 16.48 -14.93 10.86
N ARG A 90 15.38 -14.16 10.86
CA ARG A 90 14.49 -14.04 12.00
C ARG A 90 13.78 -15.35 12.36
N MET A 91 13.46 -16.19 11.37
CA MET A 91 12.94 -17.54 11.62
C MET A 91 14.02 -18.42 12.24
N CYS A 92 15.24 -18.39 11.72
CA CYS A 92 16.39 -19.11 12.27
C CYS A 92 16.67 -18.72 13.73
N ASP A 93 16.63 -17.43 14.06
CA ASP A 93 16.82 -16.95 15.44
C ASP A 93 15.74 -17.46 16.40
N LYS A 94 14.47 -17.40 15.98
CA LYS A 94 13.36 -17.92 16.78
C LYS A 94 13.45 -19.42 16.98
N ILE A 95 13.68 -20.18 15.91
CA ILE A 95 13.82 -21.64 15.96
C ILE A 95 15.04 -22.02 16.80
N GLY A 96 16.19 -21.39 16.57
CA GLY A 96 17.43 -21.63 17.32
C GLY A 96 17.28 -21.32 18.82
N SER A 97 16.48 -20.32 19.19
CA SER A 97 16.19 -20.02 20.60
C SER A 97 15.29 -21.06 21.27
N VAL A 98 14.36 -21.66 20.53
CA VAL A 98 13.38 -22.65 21.01
C VAL A 98 14.00 -24.04 21.10
N TYR A 99 14.91 -24.39 20.18
CA TYR A 99 15.57 -25.69 20.10
C TYR A 99 17.05 -25.61 20.51
N ARG A 100 17.40 -24.82 21.52
CA ARG A 100 18.69 -24.99 22.19
C ARG A 100 18.75 -26.44 22.67
N LEU A 101 19.48 -27.27 21.92
CA LEU A 101 19.73 -28.66 22.24
C LEU A 101 20.25 -28.65 23.68
N ALA A 102 19.46 -29.23 24.57
CA ALA A 102 19.89 -29.49 25.94
C ALA A 102 21.16 -30.34 25.82
N ASN A 103 22.30 -29.71 26.11
CA ASN A 103 23.54 -30.40 26.41
C ASN A 103 23.46 -30.92 27.84
#